data_AF-A0A920UAE1-F1
#
_entry.id   AF-A0A920UAE1-F1
#
_cell.length_a   1.000
_cell.length_b   1.000
_cell.length_c   1.000
_cell.angle_alpha   90.00
_cell.angle_beta   90.00
_cell.angle_gamma   90.00
#
_symmetry.space_group_name_H-M   'P 1'
#
loop_
_entity.id
_entity.type
_entity.pdbx_description
1 polymer ?
#
loop_
_entity_poly.entity_id
_entity_poly.type
_entity_poly.pdbx_seq_one_letter_code
_entity_poly.pdbx_strand_id
1 'polypeptide(L)'
;MTILREAAVQTGVTVIDGGTYVCTNGPALRPRAQIAMYRNAGATPVGMTGYPEVALARELDLPYASVGVVSNAAAGANEEPLGLDDIRAVMASTGPQVRLLLAATAARLA
;
A
#
# COMPACT_ATOMS: atom_id res chain seq x y z
N MET A 1 -13.12 14.79 4.63
CA MET A 1 -12.88 13.83 3.53
C MET A 1 -11.44 14.01 3.10
N THR A 2 -10.65 12.94 2.93
CA THR A 2 -9.18 13.04 2.80
C THR A 2 -8.78 13.53 1.39
N ILE A 3 -7.82 14.46 1.29
CA ILE A 3 -7.34 15.08 0.04
C ILE A 3 -6.95 14.05 -1.04
N LEU A 4 -6.32 12.93 -0.63
CA LEU A 4 -5.98 11.82 -1.53
C LEU A 4 -7.18 11.20 -2.22
N ARG A 5 -8.31 11.04 -1.51
CA ARG A 5 -9.52 10.44 -2.08
C ARG A 5 -10.12 11.34 -3.14
N GLU A 6 -10.11 12.65 -2.90
CA GLU A 6 -10.59 13.63 -3.88
C GLU A 6 -9.69 13.68 -5.11
N ALA A 7 -8.37 13.60 -4.93
CA ALA A 7 -7.42 13.49 -6.03
C ALA A 7 -7.63 12.20 -6.84
N ALA A 8 -7.95 11.08 -6.21
CA ALA A 8 -8.30 9.84 -6.90
C ALA A 8 -9.57 9.97 -7.75
N VAL A 9 -10.63 10.59 -7.21
CA VAL A 9 -11.87 10.88 -7.96
C VAL A 9 -11.60 11.78 -9.16
N GLN A 10 -10.80 12.84 -9.00
CA GLN A 10 -10.50 13.75 -10.11
C GLN A 10 -9.69 13.08 -11.22
N THR A 11 -8.70 12.26 -10.85
CA THR A 11 -7.79 11.64 -11.81
C THR A 11 -8.35 10.38 -12.46
N GLY A 12 -9.46 9.84 -11.92
CA GLY A 12 -10.02 8.56 -12.33
C GLY A 12 -9.16 7.35 -11.91
N VAL A 13 -8.13 7.56 -11.08
CA VAL A 13 -7.31 6.47 -10.56
C VAL A 13 -8.13 5.67 -9.56
N THR A 14 -8.32 4.38 -9.83
CA THR A 14 -9.03 3.49 -8.92
C THR A 14 -8.18 3.25 -7.68
N VAL A 15 -8.76 3.54 -6.51
CA VAL A 15 -8.12 3.33 -5.20
C VAL A 15 -9.06 2.56 -4.30
N ILE A 16 -8.50 1.72 -3.44
CA ILE A 16 -9.21 1.13 -2.31
C ILE A 16 -8.99 2.06 -1.11
N ASP A 17 -10.08 2.60 -0.56
CA ASP A 17 -10.03 3.51 0.59
C ASP A 17 -10.03 2.69 1.90
N GLY A 18 -9.02 2.90 2.72
CA GLY A 18 -8.86 2.25 4.02
C GLY A 18 -8.21 0.86 3.98
N GLY A 19 -8.38 0.13 5.08
CA GLY A 19 -7.73 -1.15 5.37
C GLY A 19 -6.66 -1.04 6.45
N THR A 20 -6.35 -2.17 7.09
CA THR A 20 -5.32 -2.23 8.15
C THR A 20 -4.04 -2.82 7.58
N TYR A 21 -2.99 -1.99 7.51
CA TYR A 21 -1.67 -2.41 7.04
C TYR A 21 -0.87 -3.09 8.16
N VAL A 22 -0.24 -4.22 7.83
CA VAL A 22 0.75 -4.86 8.72
C VAL A 22 2.15 -4.68 8.14
N CYS A 23 3.04 -4.08 8.93
CA CYS A 23 4.46 -4.01 8.63
C CYS A 23 5.18 -5.24 9.21
N THR A 24 6.01 -5.89 8.40
CA THR A 24 6.81 -7.06 8.81
C THR A 24 8.27 -6.89 8.37
N ASN A 25 9.20 -7.55 9.05
CA ASN A 25 10.60 -7.51 8.63
C ASN A 25 10.83 -8.40 7.39
N GLY A 26 11.38 -7.79 6.34
CA GLY A 26 11.85 -8.46 5.12
C GLY A 26 13.21 -9.15 5.27
N PRO A 27 13.81 -9.67 4.17
CA PRO A 27 13.34 -9.58 2.78
C PRO A 27 12.43 -10.74 2.33
N ALA A 28 12.30 -11.80 3.14
CA ALA A 28 11.50 -12.97 2.78
C ALA A 28 10.00 -12.68 2.79
N LEU A 29 9.26 -13.21 1.81
CA LEU A 29 7.80 -13.19 1.83
C LEU A 29 7.26 -14.01 3.02
N ARG A 30 6.04 -13.69 3.45
CA ARG A 30 5.44 -14.31 4.63
C ARG A 30 4.78 -15.64 4.27
N PRO A 31 5.01 -16.72 5.04
CA PRO A 31 4.36 -18.01 4.81
C PRO A 31 2.85 -17.90 5.04
N ARG A 32 2.09 -18.83 4.45
CA ARG A 32 0.62 -18.89 4.54
C ARG A 32 0.10 -18.79 5.98
N ALA A 33 0.75 -19.45 6.94
CA ALA A 33 0.34 -19.41 8.35
C ALA A 33 0.42 -17.99 8.95
N GLN A 34 1.48 -17.23 8.64
CA GLN A 34 1.61 -15.84 9.09
C GLN A 34 0.61 -14.92 8.39
N ILE A 35 0.40 -15.11 7.08
CA ILE A 35 -0.63 -14.36 6.34
C ILE A 35 -2.02 -14.59 6.95
N ALA A 36 -2.35 -15.84 7.30
CA ALA A 36 -3.61 -16.17 7.97
C ALA A 36 -3.71 -15.49 9.35
N MET A 37 -2.63 -15.46 10.12
CA MET A 37 -2.57 -14.73 11.38
C MET A 37 -2.86 -13.23 11.20
N TYR A 38 -2.23 -12.57 10.23
CA TYR A 38 -2.46 -11.15 9.95
C TYR A 38 -3.89 -10.89 9.50
N ARG A 39 -4.44 -11.73 8.62
CA ARG A 39 -5.83 -11.63 8.18
C ARG A 39 -6.81 -11.77 9.35
N ASN A 40 -6.56 -12.72 10.26
CA ASN A 40 -7.38 -12.91 11.46
C ASN A 40 -7.29 -11.71 12.42
N ALA A 41 -6.18 -10.97 12.38
CA ALA A 41 -6.02 -9.69 13.09
C ALA A 41 -6.65 -8.49 12.35
N GLY A 42 -7.36 -8.72 11.24
CA GLY A 42 -8.04 -7.67 10.47
C GLY A 42 -7.17 -6.98 9.42
N ALA A 43 -5.96 -7.47 9.15
CA ALA A 43 -5.08 -6.88 8.15
C ALA A 43 -5.58 -7.13 6.72
N THR A 44 -5.44 -6.11 5.85
CA THR A 44 -5.82 -6.19 4.44
C THR A 44 -4.55 -6.27 3.56
N PRO A 45 -3.65 -5.28 3.56
CA PRO A 45 -2.31 -5.42 3.00
C PRO A 45 -1.24 -5.79 4.05
N VAL A 46 -0.17 -6.40 3.56
CA VAL A 46 1.08 -6.62 4.32
C VAL A 46 2.24 -6.10 3.49
N GLY A 47 3.24 -5.53 4.15
CA GLY A 47 4.50 -5.18 3.51
C GLY A 47 5.63 -5.06 4.52
N MET A 48 6.68 -4.34 4.12
CA MET A 48 7.95 -4.29 4.86
C MET A 48 8.44 -2.87 5.13
N THR A 49 7.58 -1.86 4.90
CA THR A 49 7.91 -0.43 5.01
C THR A 49 6.75 0.36 5.61
N GLY A 50 6.94 1.65 5.92
CA GLY A 50 5.89 2.53 6.45
C GLY A 50 5.83 2.58 7.97
N TYR A 51 6.42 1.59 8.66
CA TYR A 51 6.87 1.72 10.04
C TYR A 51 8.41 1.70 10.06
N PRO A 52 9.08 2.63 10.79
CA PRO A 52 8.55 3.52 11.82
C PRO A 52 8.00 4.87 11.34
N GLU A 53 7.99 5.16 10.03
CA GLU A 53 7.69 6.49 9.49
C GLU A 53 6.31 7.03 9.93
N VAL A 54 5.28 6.19 9.95
CA VAL A 54 3.93 6.58 10.40
C VAL A 54 3.90 6.96 11.89
N ALA A 55 4.67 6.27 12.73
CA ALA A 55 4.74 6.56 14.16
C ALA A 55 5.50 7.86 14.40
N LEU A 56 6.63 8.05 13.72
CA LEU A 56 7.43 9.28 13.80
C LEU A 56 6.65 10.51 13.30
N ALA A 57 5.90 10.37 12.21
CA ALA A 57 5.04 11.45 11.73
C ALA A 57 3.97 11.82 12.76
N ARG A 58 3.37 10.82 13.43
CA ARG A 58 2.41 11.03 14.51
C ARG A 58 3.03 11.73 15.72
N GLU A 59 4.23 11.33 16.12
CA GLU A 59 4.99 11.94 17.23
C GLU A 59 5.34 13.41 16.96
N LEU A 60 5.58 13.75 15.68
CA LEU A 60 5.87 15.12 15.23
C LEU A 60 4.62 15.94 14.88
N ASP A 61 3.42 15.40 15.10
CA ASP A 61 2.12 15.98 14.72
C ASP A 61 2.04 16.38 13.23
N LEU A 62 2.72 15.62 12.37
CA LEU A 62 2.70 15.81 10.92
C LEU A 62 1.47 15.11 10.32
N PRO A 63 0.66 15.81 9.50
CA PRO A 63 -0.36 15.16 8.69
C PRO A 63 0.26 14.06 7.84
N TYR A 64 -0.25 12.83 7.96
CA TYR A 64 0.29 11.67 7.27
C TYR A 64 -0.80 10.95 6.49
N ALA A 65 -0.46 10.52 5.28
CA ALA A 65 -1.26 9.58 4.52
C ALA A 65 -0.36 8.70 3.66
N SER A 66 -0.77 7.45 3.43
CA SER A 66 -0.01 6.46 2.65
C SER A 66 -0.80 5.97 1.45
N VAL A 67 -0.06 5.65 0.38
CA VAL A 67 -0.58 4.97 -0.81
C VAL A 67 0.24 3.70 -0.99
N GLY A 68 -0.41 2.55 -0.88
CA GLY A 68 0.19 1.25 -1.12
C GLY A 68 -0.22 0.69 -2.48
N VAL A 69 0.73 0.10 -3.21
CA VAL A 69 0.44 -0.68 -4.41
C VAL A 69 0.34 -2.15 -4.00
N VAL A 70 -0.77 -2.81 -4.34
CA VAL A 70 -0.92 -4.26 -4.17
C VAL A 70 -0.15 -4.95 -5.27
N SER A 71 1.13 -5.24 -5.03
CA SER A 71 2.03 -5.83 -6.04
C SER A 71 1.73 -7.29 -6.35
N ASN A 72 1.18 -8.03 -5.40
CA ASN A 72 0.90 -9.45 -5.54
C ASN A 72 -0.11 -9.92 -4.49
N ALA A 73 -0.76 -11.05 -4.75
CA ALA A 73 -1.58 -11.73 -3.76
C ALA A 73 -0.71 -12.33 -2.64
N ALA A 74 -1.23 -12.35 -1.42
CA ALA A 74 -0.54 -12.93 -0.27
C ALA A 74 -0.48 -14.47 -0.39
N ALA A 75 0.50 -15.09 0.28
CA ALA A 75 0.68 -16.55 0.23
C ALA A 75 -0.60 -17.31 0.64
N GLY A 76 -1.04 -18.23 -0.22
CA GLY A 76 -2.27 -19.01 -0.04
C GLY A 76 -3.57 -18.28 -0.42
N ALA A 77 -3.48 -17.10 -1.03
CA ALA A 77 -4.63 -16.42 -1.65
C ALA A 77 -4.82 -16.80 -3.12
N ASN A 78 -3.73 -17.08 -3.86
CA ASN A 78 -3.74 -17.56 -5.25
C ASN A 78 -2.89 -18.83 -5.37
N GLU A 79 -3.15 -19.63 -6.42
CA GLU A 79 -2.43 -20.89 -6.70
C GLU A 79 -1.16 -20.71 -7.54
N GLU A 80 -1.01 -19.58 -8.23
CA GLU A 80 0.16 -19.33 -9.09
C GLU A 80 1.40 -18.84 -8.30
N PRO A 81 2.59 -19.41 -8.56
CA PRO A 81 3.84 -18.89 -8.03
C PRO A 81 4.09 -17.46 -8.53
N LEU A 82 4.30 -16.52 -7.61
CA LEU A 82 4.63 -15.14 -7.93
C LEU A 82 6.13 -14.90 -7.66
N GLY A 83 6.83 -14.46 -8.70
CA GLY A 83 8.24 -14.11 -8.66
C GLY A 83 8.47 -12.61 -8.44
N LEU A 84 9.74 -12.25 -8.26
CA LEU A 84 10.15 -10.86 -8.14
C LEU A 84 9.88 -10.05 -9.41
N ASP A 85 9.96 -10.68 -10.58
CA ASP A 85 9.74 -10.00 -11.86
C ASP A 85 8.27 -9.66 -12.08
N ASP A 86 7.33 -10.47 -11.56
CA ASP A 86 5.90 -10.15 -11.57
C ASP A 86 5.60 -8.91 -10.72
N ILE A 87 6.19 -8.86 -9.51
CA ILE A 87 6.11 -7.70 -8.61
C ILE A 87 6.65 -6.46 -9.32
N ARG A 88 7.82 -6.57 -9.99
CA ARG A 88 8.42 -5.46 -10.73
C ARG A 88 7.54 -4.99 -11.89
N ALA A 89 6.90 -5.92 -12.61
CA ALA A 89 6.00 -5.59 -13.71
C ALA A 89 4.78 -4.80 -13.20
N VAL A 90 4.17 -5.22 -12.09
CA VAL A 90 3.04 -4.49 -11.46
C VAL A 90 3.48 -3.10 -10.97
N MET A 91 4.66 -2.99 -10.36
CA MET A 91 5.19 -1.70 -9.92
C MET A 91 5.47 -0.76 -11.10
N ALA A 92 5.99 -1.27 -12.21
CA ALA A 92 6.26 -0.50 -13.41
C ALA A 92 4.95 0.00 -14.07
N SER A 93 3.93 -0.85 -14.16
CA SER A 93 2.64 -0.49 -14.77
C SER A 93 1.82 0.47 -13.90
N THR A 94 1.92 0.36 -12.58
CA THR A 94 1.15 1.19 -11.63
C THR A 94 1.84 2.54 -11.33
N GLY A 95 3.16 2.63 -11.54
CA GLY A 95 3.95 3.84 -11.26
C GLY A 95 3.40 5.14 -11.86
N PRO A 96 2.96 5.19 -13.15
CA PRO A 96 2.33 6.37 -13.73
C PRO A 96 1.05 6.81 -13.00
N GLN A 97 0.20 5.86 -12.58
CA GLN A 97 -1.04 6.16 -11.86
C GLN A 97 -0.76 6.74 -10.48
N VAL A 98 0.22 6.19 -9.75
CA VAL A 98 0.66 6.73 -8.46
C VAL A 98 1.20 8.14 -8.61
N ARG A 99 2.04 8.39 -9.62
CA ARG A 99 2.57 9.74 -9.91
C ARG A 99 1.45 10.75 -10.20
N LEU A 100 0.46 10.35 -11.00
CA LEU A 100 -0.70 11.19 -11.30
C LEU A 100 -1.51 11.52 -10.04
N LEU A 101 -1.78 10.51 -9.20
CA LEU A 101 -2.49 10.68 -7.93
C LEU A 101 -1.75 11.62 -6.99
N LEU A 102 -0.44 11.44 -6.82
CA LEU A 102 0.38 12.28 -5.94
C LEU A 102 0.48 13.71 -6.45
N ALA A 103 0.61 13.93 -7.77
CA ALA A 103 0.62 15.27 -8.36
C ALA A 103 -0.71 16.01 -8.12
N ALA A 104 -1.84 15.34 -8.33
CA ALA A 104 -3.17 15.93 -8.08
C ALA A 104 -3.44 16.18 -6.59
N THR A 105 -2.82 15.39 -5.70
CA THR A 105 -2.86 15.59 -4.24
C THR A 105 -2.03 16.80 -3.85
N ALA A 106 -0.79 16.91 -4.34
CA ALA A 106 0.11 18.02 -4.06
C ALA A 106 -0.47 19.37 -4.51
N ALA A 107 -1.13 19.40 -5.68
CA ALA A 107 -1.82 20.59 -6.19
C ALA A 107 -2.97 21.09 -5.30
N ARG A 108 -3.46 20.29 -4.35
CA ARG A 108 -4.47 20.68 -3.35
C ARG A 108 -3.91 21.08 -2.00
N LEU A 109 -2.63 20.77 -1.76
CA LEU A 109 -1.93 21.13 -0.53
C LEU A 109 -1.24 22.50 -0.65
N ALA A 110 -1.05 22.99 -1.87
CA ALA A 110 -0.55 24.32 -2.20
C ALA A 110 -1.68 25.36 -2.19
#